data_AF-A0A8D8B6D7-F1
#
_entry.id   AF-A0A8D8B6D7-F1
#
_cell.length_a   1.000
_cell.length_b   1.000
_cell.length_c   1.000
_cell.angle_alpha   90.00
_cell.angle_beta   90.00
_cell.angle_gamma   90.00
#
_symmetry.space_group_name_H-M   'P 1'
#
loop_
_entity.id
_entity.type
_entity.pdbx_description
1 polymer ?
#
loop_
_entity_poly.entity_id
_entity_poly.type
_entity_poly.pdbx_seq_one_letter_code
_entity_poly.pdbx_strand_id
1 'polypeptide(L)'
;MFPKSCVICVTGVARQVWGRFASTATGSVPSCSRKLRPVSKMSGWQIHSYGALDEIQYSDSLKMPVLRSPNQVLVKVTASSVNPIDVAMIKGYGATVLNAMRCKDGIEFPLTLGRDFCGEIVQKGLGLSSRDLDIGDEVWGVVPLQIQGSHAEYVVVDRYCVSKKPENLSKVDASAVLYAGLTAWSALYLTGHLGNLMGAISPVGGGRGKKVLVLGATGGVGTLAVQMLVAEGVEVYATCSTDAVEMVQHLGVDYVLDYNDPAHVQQLASVGR
;
A
#
# COMPACT_ATOMS: atom_id res chain seq x y z
N MET A 1 9.18 -20.30 -5.47
CA MET A 1 9.58 -20.56 -4.07
C MET A 1 9.97 -19.22 -3.47
N PHE A 2 9.15 -18.62 -2.60
CA PHE A 2 9.40 -17.28 -2.04
C PHE A 2 10.65 -17.31 -1.12
N PRO A 3 11.60 -16.38 -1.25
CA PRO A 3 12.63 -16.20 -0.23
C PRO A 3 11.95 -15.72 1.07
N LYS A 4 12.28 -16.34 2.20
CA LYS A 4 11.69 -16.11 3.54
C LYS A 4 11.88 -14.68 4.11
N SER A 5 12.34 -13.72 3.32
CA SER A 5 12.76 -12.39 3.79
C SER A 5 11.74 -11.27 3.57
N CYS A 6 10.71 -11.42 2.73
CA CYS A 6 9.69 -10.40 2.51
C CYS A 6 8.31 -11.00 2.25
N VAL A 7 7.29 -10.54 2.98
CA VAL A 7 5.88 -10.94 2.78
C VAL A 7 5.17 -9.89 1.95
N ILE A 8 4.60 -10.30 0.82
CA ILE A 8 3.76 -9.42 -0.02
C ILE A 8 2.30 -9.67 0.34
N CYS A 9 1.66 -8.67 0.94
CA CYS A 9 0.23 -8.68 1.23
C CYS A 9 -0.56 -8.22 0.01
N VAL A 10 -1.64 -8.91 -0.29
CA VAL A 10 -2.54 -8.55 -1.38
C VAL A 10 -3.82 -8.02 -0.75
N THR A 11 -4.08 -6.72 -0.85
CA THR A 11 -5.37 -6.14 -0.45
C THR A 11 -6.40 -6.34 -1.58
N GLY A 12 -7.70 -6.24 -1.26
CA GLY A 12 -8.82 -6.79 -2.06
C GLY A 12 -8.88 -6.53 -3.57
N VAL A 13 -9.71 -7.35 -4.25
CA VAL A 13 -9.87 -7.64 -5.71
C VAL A 13 -8.83 -8.62 -6.31
N ALA A 14 -7.71 -8.92 -5.64
CA ALA A 14 -6.76 -9.92 -6.14
C ALA A 14 -6.95 -11.35 -5.57
N ARG A 15 -8.14 -11.68 -5.05
CA ARG A 15 -8.51 -13.08 -4.73
C ARG A 15 -8.84 -13.93 -5.96
N GLN A 16 -9.24 -13.33 -7.08
CA GLN A 16 -9.63 -14.08 -8.29
C GLN A 16 -8.44 -14.56 -9.16
N VAL A 17 -7.21 -14.13 -8.88
CA VAL A 17 -6.05 -14.43 -9.75
C VAL A 17 -5.10 -15.48 -9.15
N TRP A 18 -5.14 -15.75 -7.84
CA TRP A 18 -4.09 -16.55 -7.18
C TRP A 18 -4.55 -17.90 -6.57
N GLY A 19 -5.77 -18.36 -6.88
CA GLY A 19 -6.37 -19.57 -6.28
C GLY A 19 -5.81 -20.93 -6.74
N ARG A 20 -4.61 -21.03 -7.33
CA ARG A 20 -4.12 -22.31 -7.91
C ARG A 20 -2.76 -22.83 -7.45
N PHE A 21 -2.17 -22.30 -6.38
CA PHE A 21 -0.94 -22.89 -5.81
C PHE A 21 -1.05 -23.11 -4.30
N ALA A 22 -1.92 -24.04 -3.93
CA ALA A 22 -1.86 -24.71 -2.64
C ALA A 22 -1.88 -26.23 -2.87
N SER A 23 -0.72 -26.81 -3.17
CA SER A 23 -0.51 -28.25 -2.98
C SER A 23 0.70 -28.47 -2.11
N THR A 24 0.48 -29.26 -1.07
CA THR A 24 1.42 -29.76 -0.07
C THR A 24 2.66 -30.37 -0.70
N ALA A 25 3.84 -29.95 -0.26
CA ALA A 25 5.10 -30.65 -0.52
C ALA A 25 5.83 -30.85 0.81
N THR A 26 5.62 -32.01 1.43
CA THR A 26 6.49 -32.55 2.47
C THR A 26 7.75 -33.07 1.79
N GLY A 27 8.78 -32.23 1.71
CA GLY A 27 10.10 -32.57 1.17
C GLY A 27 11.20 -32.09 2.11
N SER A 28 12.13 -32.98 2.44
CA SER A 28 13.32 -32.73 3.26
C SER A 28 14.17 -31.58 2.71
N VAL A 29 14.58 -30.67 3.61
CA VAL A 29 15.41 -29.50 3.30
C VAL A 29 16.85 -29.93 2.98
N PRO A 30 17.39 -29.68 1.78
CA PRO A 30 18.83 -29.82 1.54
C PRO A 30 19.56 -28.67 2.23
N SER A 31 20.66 -28.97 2.92
CA SER A 31 21.52 -27.96 3.54
C SER A 31 22.16 -27.08 2.47
N CYS A 32 21.58 -25.91 2.22
CA CYS A 32 22.12 -24.93 1.30
C CYS A 32 23.22 -24.13 2.03
N SER A 33 24.48 -24.32 1.62
CA SER A 33 25.59 -23.46 2.00
C SER A 33 25.29 -22.03 1.54
N ARG A 34 24.95 -21.14 2.47
CA ARG A 34 24.61 -19.75 2.20
C ARG A 34 25.86 -19.02 1.71
N LYS A 35 26.07 -18.94 0.39
CA LYS A 35 27.10 -18.07 -0.19
C LYS A 35 26.81 -16.64 0.29
N LEU A 36 27.80 -16.02 0.96
CA LEU A 36 27.72 -14.64 1.40
C LEU A 36 27.52 -13.73 0.18
N ARG A 37 26.39 -13.01 0.13
CA ARG A 37 26.11 -12.07 -0.96
C ARG A 37 26.95 -10.81 -0.75
N PRO A 38 27.54 -10.22 -1.81
CA PRO A 38 28.11 -8.89 -1.73
C PRO A 38 27.05 -7.89 -1.27
N VAL A 39 27.40 -7.01 -0.32
CA VAL A 39 26.50 -5.95 0.22
C VAL A 39 26.01 -4.98 -0.86
N SER A 40 26.60 -5.01 -2.06
CA SER A 40 26.24 -4.20 -3.22
C SER A 40 25.04 -4.72 -4.02
N LYS A 41 24.51 -5.90 -3.70
CA LYS A 41 23.37 -6.52 -4.38
C LYS A 41 22.23 -6.85 -3.43
N MET A 42 21.01 -6.79 -3.96
CA MET A 42 19.79 -7.19 -3.26
C MET A 42 18.88 -8.03 -4.15
N SER A 43 17.93 -8.74 -3.54
CA SER A 43 16.84 -9.39 -4.27
C SER A 43 15.65 -8.45 -4.46
N GLY A 44 14.88 -8.68 -5.52
CA GLY A 44 13.60 -8.01 -5.75
C GLY A 44 12.92 -8.47 -7.03
N TRP A 45 11.75 -7.90 -7.27
CA TRP A 45 10.95 -8.10 -8.47
C TRP A 45 10.99 -6.83 -9.33
N GLN A 46 11.24 -7.00 -10.63
CA GLN A 46 11.32 -5.90 -11.59
C GLN A 46 10.60 -6.25 -12.88
N ILE A 47 10.24 -5.23 -13.65
CA ILE A 47 9.88 -5.35 -15.06
C ILE A 47 10.98 -4.69 -15.92
N HIS A 48 11.20 -5.23 -17.12
CA HIS A 48 12.18 -4.72 -18.09
C HIS A 48 11.55 -4.06 -19.31
N SER A 49 10.25 -4.24 -19.46
CA SER A 49 9.37 -3.64 -20.46
C SER A 49 7.98 -3.49 -19.83
N TYR A 50 7.15 -2.63 -20.43
CA TYR A 50 5.71 -2.68 -20.14
C TYR A 50 5.10 -3.91 -20.82
N GLY A 51 4.09 -4.50 -20.20
CA GLY A 51 3.41 -5.66 -20.75
C GLY A 51 2.35 -6.22 -19.82
N ALA A 52 2.25 -7.55 -19.76
CA ALA A 52 1.36 -8.24 -18.84
C ALA A 52 2.13 -8.72 -17.59
N LEU A 53 1.46 -9.47 -16.72
CA LEU A 53 2.03 -9.88 -15.43
C LEU A 53 3.25 -10.80 -15.55
N ASP A 54 3.44 -11.44 -16.71
CA ASP A 54 4.59 -12.25 -17.07
C ASP A 54 5.88 -11.45 -17.24
N GLU A 55 5.80 -10.12 -17.41
CA GLU A 55 6.98 -9.23 -17.39
C GLU A 55 7.64 -9.13 -16.01
N ILE A 56 6.95 -9.55 -14.94
CA ILE A 56 7.48 -9.51 -13.58
C ILE A 56 8.55 -10.59 -13.41
N GLN A 57 9.80 -10.16 -13.27
CA GLN A 57 10.96 -11.04 -13.12
C GLN A 57 11.59 -10.88 -11.74
N TYR A 58 11.86 -12.01 -11.09
CA TYR A 58 12.68 -12.05 -9.88
C TYR A 58 14.16 -11.97 -10.26
N SER A 59 14.91 -11.14 -9.54
CA SER A 59 16.37 -11.16 -9.61
C SER A 59 16.95 -11.08 -8.21
N ASP A 60 18.05 -11.81 -7.99
CA ASP A 60 18.83 -11.82 -6.75
C ASP A 60 20.04 -10.86 -6.81
N SER A 61 20.15 -10.10 -7.90
CA SER A 61 21.31 -9.28 -8.24
C SER A 61 20.97 -7.84 -8.56
N LEU A 62 19.85 -7.30 -8.05
CA LEU A 62 19.51 -5.88 -8.17
C LEU A 62 20.63 -5.06 -7.51
N LYS A 63 20.92 -3.89 -8.08
CA LYS A 63 21.85 -2.94 -7.47
C LYS A 63 21.27 -2.43 -6.16
N MET A 64 22.07 -2.45 -5.09
CA MET A 64 21.70 -1.85 -3.81
C MET A 64 21.42 -0.35 -3.99
N PRO A 65 20.26 0.17 -3.54
CA PRO A 65 19.98 1.59 -3.62
C PRO A 65 20.88 2.35 -2.64
N VAL A 66 21.25 3.57 -3.01
CA VAL A 66 22.14 4.43 -2.22
C VAL A 66 21.42 5.73 -1.91
N LEU A 67 21.67 6.27 -0.71
CA LEU A 67 21.17 7.59 -0.33
C LEU A 67 21.77 8.64 -1.27
N ARG A 68 20.92 9.49 -1.84
CA ARG A 68 21.31 10.62 -2.70
C ARG A 68 21.11 11.98 -2.03
N SER A 69 20.45 12.00 -0.88
CA SER A 69 20.10 13.22 -0.14
C SER A 69 20.29 13.01 1.37
N PRO A 70 20.67 14.05 2.12
CA PRO A 70 20.80 13.98 3.57
C PRO A 70 19.46 13.71 4.29
N ASN A 71 18.33 13.87 3.61
CA ASN A 71 16.98 13.67 4.17
C ASN A 71 16.38 12.29 3.85
N GLN A 72 17.19 11.35 3.36
CA GLN A 72 16.73 10.01 2.97
C GLN A 72 17.06 8.96 4.03
N VAL A 73 16.26 7.90 4.03
CA VAL A 73 16.51 6.66 4.77
C VAL A 73 16.56 5.47 3.83
N LEU A 74 17.38 4.49 4.17
CA LEU A 74 17.39 3.16 3.57
C LEU A 74 16.68 2.21 4.52
N VAL A 75 15.60 1.60 4.04
CA VAL A 75 14.79 0.68 4.82
C VAL A 75 14.98 -0.73 4.30
N LYS A 76 15.27 -1.67 5.19
CA LYS A 76 15.18 -3.11 4.91
C LYS A 76 13.73 -3.54 4.98
N VAL A 77 13.14 -3.84 3.83
CA VAL A 77 11.72 -4.16 3.70
C VAL A 77 11.46 -5.55 4.26
N THR A 78 10.50 -5.65 5.18
CA THR A 78 10.00 -6.93 5.72
C THR A 78 8.64 -7.29 5.14
N ALA A 79 7.79 -6.30 4.90
CA ALA A 79 6.50 -6.48 4.27
C ALA A 79 6.19 -5.33 3.30
N SER A 80 5.44 -5.65 2.25
CA SER A 80 4.97 -4.71 1.23
C SER A 80 3.56 -5.13 0.79
N SER A 81 2.80 -4.21 0.19
CA SER A 81 1.47 -4.50 -0.34
C SER A 81 1.41 -4.32 -1.85
N VAL A 82 0.50 -5.06 -2.51
CA VAL A 82 0.16 -4.87 -3.92
C VAL A 82 -1.07 -3.99 -4.03
N ASN A 83 -0.96 -2.94 -4.84
CA ASN A 83 -2.05 -2.03 -5.15
C ASN A 83 -2.44 -2.13 -6.64
N PRO A 84 -3.68 -1.76 -7.02
CA PRO A 84 -4.09 -1.73 -8.43
C PRO A 84 -3.16 -0.90 -9.33
N ILE A 85 -2.54 0.15 -8.77
CA ILE A 85 -1.57 0.98 -9.48
C ILE A 85 -0.30 0.20 -9.88
N ASP A 86 0.13 -0.77 -9.08
CA ASP A 86 1.29 -1.60 -9.43
C ASP A 86 1.00 -2.40 -10.71
N VAL A 87 -0.20 -2.99 -10.82
CA VAL A 87 -0.65 -3.74 -12.01
C VAL A 87 -0.85 -2.81 -13.21
N ALA A 88 -1.41 -1.62 -12.99
CA ALA A 88 -1.60 -0.64 -14.06
C ALA A 88 -0.25 -0.14 -14.62
N MET A 89 0.75 0.09 -13.75
CA MET A 89 2.08 0.53 -14.15
C MET A 89 2.84 -0.52 -14.97
N ILE A 90 2.60 -1.82 -14.73
CA ILE A 90 3.14 -2.90 -15.59
C ILE A 90 2.68 -2.71 -17.03
N LYS A 91 1.43 -2.28 -17.23
CA LYS A 91 0.85 -2.03 -18.56
C LYS A 91 1.22 -0.66 -19.14
N GLY A 92 2.09 0.11 -18.48
CA GLY A 92 2.52 1.44 -18.91
C GLY A 92 1.59 2.59 -18.50
N TYR A 93 0.64 2.36 -17.57
CA TYR A 93 -0.20 3.45 -17.06
C TYR A 93 0.65 4.55 -16.41
N GLY A 94 0.45 5.80 -16.84
CA GLY A 94 1.17 6.97 -16.34
C GLY A 94 2.62 7.10 -16.84
N ALA A 95 3.09 6.20 -17.71
CA ALA A 95 4.47 6.16 -18.22
C ALA A 95 5.00 7.52 -18.67
N THR A 96 4.26 8.24 -19.51
CA THR A 96 4.66 9.56 -20.03
C THR A 96 4.93 10.57 -18.92
N VAL A 97 4.00 10.71 -17.98
CA VAL A 97 4.10 11.68 -16.88
C VAL A 97 5.19 11.26 -15.90
N LEU A 98 5.22 9.98 -15.52
CA LEU A 98 6.22 9.47 -14.57
C LEU A 98 7.63 9.53 -15.14
N ASN A 99 7.83 9.30 -16.44
CA ASN A 99 9.11 9.47 -17.10
C ASN A 99 9.55 10.93 -17.18
N ALA A 100 8.62 11.87 -17.37
CA ALA A 100 8.93 13.30 -17.27
C ALA A 100 9.34 13.72 -15.85
N MET A 101 8.79 13.09 -14.81
CA MET A 101 9.14 13.35 -13.41
C MET A 101 10.43 12.68 -12.95
N ARG A 102 10.90 11.65 -13.66
CA ARG A 102 12.14 10.94 -13.32
C ARG A 102 13.33 11.79 -13.76
N CYS A 103 14.24 12.10 -12.84
CA CYS A 103 15.44 12.93 -13.11
C CYS A 103 16.55 12.24 -13.94
N LYS A 104 16.20 11.43 -14.95
CA LYS A 104 17.16 10.77 -15.84
C LYS A 104 16.66 10.71 -17.28
N ASP A 105 17.59 10.85 -18.22
CA ASP A 105 17.38 10.68 -19.65
C ASP A 105 16.88 9.27 -19.97
N GLY A 106 15.58 9.15 -20.23
CA GLY A 106 14.99 8.00 -20.89
C GLY A 106 14.83 6.74 -20.03
N ILE A 107 13.60 6.20 -20.10
CA ILE A 107 13.16 4.84 -19.76
C ILE A 107 13.56 4.34 -18.36
N GLU A 108 12.57 4.10 -17.53
CA GLU A 108 12.70 3.70 -16.12
C GLU A 108 13.22 2.29 -15.86
N PHE A 109 13.47 1.52 -16.91
CA PHE A 109 13.77 0.11 -16.78
C PHE A 109 15.23 -0.12 -16.35
N PRO A 110 15.51 -1.15 -15.53
CA PRO A 110 14.52 -2.03 -14.90
C PRO A 110 13.74 -1.34 -13.78
N LEU A 111 12.41 -1.51 -13.76
CA LEU A 111 11.49 -0.84 -12.84
C LEU A 111 11.09 -1.77 -11.70
N THR A 112 11.36 -1.36 -10.46
CA THR A 112 10.84 -2.04 -9.26
C THR A 112 9.50 -1.41 -8.87
N LEU A 113 8.45 -2.24 -8.73
CA LEU A 113 7.11 -1.84 -8.32
C LEU A 113 6.94 -1.91 -6.79
N GLY A 114 5.73 -1.66 -6.28
CA GLY A 114 5.41 -1.70 -4.86
C GLY A 114 5.44 -0.31 -4.24
N ARG A 115 4.30 0.09 -3.67
CA ARG A 115 4.11 1.43 -3.10
C ARG A 115 4.15 1.45 -1.58
N ASP A 116 3.82 0.35 -0.93
CA ASP A 116 3.85 0.26 0.53
C ASP A 116 5.09 -0.46 1.02
N PHE A 117 5.62 -0.04 2.16
CA PHE A 117 6.62 -0.83 2.88
C PHE A 117 6.40 -0.77 4.38
N CYS A 118 6.80 -1.85 5.05
CA CYS A 118 7.08 -1.90 6.46
C CYS A 118 8.40 -2.65 6.68
N GLY A 119 9.27 -2.11 7.54
CA GLY A 119 10.62 -2.60 7.68
C GLY A 119 11.42 -1.88 8.75
N GLU A 120 12.74 -1.97 8.66
CA GLU A 120 13.67 -1.39 9.62
C GLU A 120 14.62 -0.41 8.92
N ILE A 121 14.91 0.74 9.53
CA ILE A 121 15.93 1.66 9.02
C ILE A 121 17.31 1.04 9.21
N VAL A 122 18.05 0.84 8.11
CA VAL A 122 19.43 0.31 8.14
C VAL A 122 20.49 1.36 7.81
N GLN A 123 20.08 2.49 7.23
CA GLN A 123 20.94 3.64 6.98
C GLN A 123 20.10 4.91 6.94
N LYS A 124 20.65 6.04 7.38
CA LYS A 124 19.99 7.35 7.26
C LYS A 124 20.97 8.43 6.81
N GLY A 125 20.45 9.46 6.17
CA GLY A 125 21.22 10.63 5.79
C GLY A 125 21.54 11.51 7.00
N LEU A 126 22.61 12.29 6.90
CA LEU A 126 23.11 13.15 7.97
C LEU A 126 22.20 14.35 8.31
N GLY A 127 21.18 14.62 7.49
CA GLY A 127 20.20 15.68 7.74
C GLY A 127 19.07 15.25 8.67
N LEU A 128 19.01 13.97 9.07
CA LEU A 128 17.95 13.43 9.90
C LEU A 128 18.35 13.31 11.37
N SER A 129 17.55 13.92 12.25
CA SER A 129 17.70 13.81 13.69
C SER A 129 17.39 12.40 14.19
N SER A 130 18.27 11.84 15.01
CA SER A 130 18.03 10.58 15.76
C SER A 130 16.83 10.63 16.70
N ARG A 131 16.36 11.83 17.08
CA ARG A 131 15.17 11.95 17.92
C ARG A 131 13.88 11.60 17.17
N ASP A 132 13.88 11.80 15.85
CA ASP A 132 12.69 11.56 15.02
C ASP A 132 12.72 10.16 14.41
N LEU A 133 13.83 9.81 13.76
CA LEU A 133 14.07 8.50 13.15
C LEU A 133 15.53 8.10 13.31
N ASP A 134 15.76 6.86 13.74
CA ASP A 134 17.10 6.30 13.86
C ASP A 134 17.24 4.91 13.22
N ILE A 135 18.50 4.51 13.01
CA ILE A 135 18.84 3.16 12.57
C ILE A 135 18.33 2.16 13.62
N GLY A 136 17.65 1.12 13.15
CA GLY A 136 16.97 0.13 13.98
C GLY A 136 15.49 0.43 14.27
N ASP A 137 14.99 1.63 13.96
CA ASP A 137 13.56 1.92 14.11
C ASP A 137 12.72 1.07 13.15
N GLU A 138 11.64 0.47 13.66
CA GLU A 138 10.60 -0.13 12.84
C GLU A 138 9.71 0.96 12.23
N VAL A 139 9.68 0.98 10.91
CA VAL A 139 9.02 2.02 10.14
C VAL A 139 8.08 1.46 9.11
N TRP A 140 7.17 2.30 8.67
CA TRP A 140 6.25 2.06 7.58
C TRP A 140 6.16 3.32 6.71
N GLY A 141 5.81 3.17 5.44
CA GLY A 141 5.72 4.32 4.55
C GLY A 141 5.22 4.00 3.15
N VAL A 142 5.03 5.09 2.38
CA VAL A 142 4.58 5.04 0.99
C VAL A 142 5.65 5.60 0.07
N VAL A 143 5.96 4.84 -0.98
CA VAL A 143 6.94 5.17 -2.01
C VAL A 143 6.26 5.99 -3.13
N PRO A 144 6.74 7.21 -3.44
CA PRO A 144 6.24 7.99 -4.59
C PRO A 144 6.34 7.21 -5.92
N LEU A 145 5.36 7.41 -6.82
CA LEU A 145 5.24 6.63 -8.07
C LEU A 145 6.45 6.75 -9.01
N GLN A 146 7.12 7.90 -9.00
CA GLN A 146 8.23 8.21 -9.88
C GLN A 146 9.56 7.56 -9.46
N ILE A 147 9.66 6.98 -8.25
CA ILE A 147 10.88 6.32 -7.77
C ILE A 147 10.74 4.79 -7.69
N GLN A 148 11.88 4.10 -7.61
CA GLN A 148 11.93 2.64 -7.48
C GLN A 148 11.19 2.18 -6.21
N GLY A 149 10.36 1.16 -6.38
CA GLY A 149 9.43 0.67 -5.37
C GLY A 149 9.98 -0.28 -4.33
N SER A 150 9.08 -0.77 -3.49
CA SER A 150 9.34 -1.59 -2.31
C SER A 150 9.18 -3.11 -2.52
N HIS A 151 8.90 -3.58 -3.74
CA HIS A 151 8.97 -5.01 -4.07
C HIS A 151 10.42 -5.50 -4.23
N ALA A 152 11.28 -5.14 -3.27
CA ALA A 152 12.69 -5.48 -3.16
C ALA A 152 13.10 -5.59 -1.68
N GLU A 153 14.27 -6.15 -1.39
CA GLU A 153 14.77 -6.28 -0.01
C GLU A 153 15.07 -4.92 0.66
N TYR A 154 15.35 -3.88 -0.14
CA TYR A 154 15.65 -2.55 0.37
C TYR A 154 15.00 -1.47 -0.49
N VAL A 155 14.58 -0.38 0.16
CA VAL A 155 14.03 0.81 -0.49
C VAL A 155 14.64 2.07 0.10
N VAL A 156 14.91 3.08 -0.74
CA VAL A 156 15.32 4.42 -0.31
C VAL A 156 14.13 5.36 -0.48
N VAL A 157 13.80 6.08 0.58
CA VAL A 157 12.74 7.09 0.57
C VAL A 157 13.17 8.35 1.32
N ASP A 158 12.54 9.47 0.98
CA ASP A 158 12.71 10.72 1.73
C ASP A 158 11.95 10.67 3.06
N ARG A 159 12.38 11.48 4.03
CA ARG A 159 11.79 11.56 5.38
C ARG A 159 10.27 11.75 5.40
N TYR A 160 9.70 12.50 4.45
CA TYR A 160 8.26 12.75 4.40
C TYR A 160 7.44 11.51 3.99
N CYS A 161 8.08 10.49 3.44
CA CYS A 161 7.45 9.24 3.03
C CYS A 161 7.37 8.19 4.14
N VAL A 162 7.99 8.43 5.30
CA VAL A 162 8.23 7.43 6.33
C VAL A 162 7.76 7.91 7.71
N SER A 163 7.18 7.00 8.47
CA SER A 163 6.80 7.22 9.87
C SER A 163 7.18 5.99 10.71
N LYS A 164 7.17 6.13 12.03
CA LYS A 164 7.30 4.98 12.92
C LYS A 164 6.08 4.07 12.76
N LYS A 165 6.32 2.77 12.70
CA LYS A 165 5.26 1.77 12.63
C LYS A 165 4.47 1.77 13.95
N PRO A 166 3.13 1.75 13.94
CA PRO A 166 2.33 1.56 15.14
C PRO A 166 2.68 0.24 15.83
N GLU A 167 2.92 0.25 17.14
CA GLU A 167 3.37 -0.93 17.91
C GLU A 167 2.35 -2.07 17.89
N ASN A 168 1.06 -1.73 17.84
CA ASN A 168 -0.06 -2.68 17.89
C ASN A 168 -0.37 -3.38 16.55
N LEU A 169 0.33 -3.04 15.46
CA LEU A 169 0.14 -3.70 14.17
C LEU A 169 1.26 -4.71 13.90
N SER A 170 0.96 -5.81 13.22
CA SER A 170 2.02 -6.62 12.62
C SER A 170 2.67 -5.86 11.46
N LYS A 171 3.87 -6.29 11.01
CA LYS A 171 4.52 -5.67 9.84
C LYS A 171 3.69 -5.85 8.56
N VAL A 172 2.99 -6.97 8.45
CA VAL A 172 2.10 -7.27 7.32
C VAL A 172 0.90 -6.33 7.33
N ASP A 173 0.22 -6.20 8.46
CA ASP A 173 -0.95 -5.32 8.59
C ASP A 173 -0.56 -3.86 8.39
N ALA A 174 0.58 -3.43 8.94
CA ALA A 174 1.11 -2.09 8.73
C ALA A 174 1.32 -1.82 7.23
N SER A 175 1.94 -2.74 6.48
CA SER A 175 2.15 -2.55 5.04
C SER A 175 0.84 -2.53 4.23
N ALA A 176 -0.22 -3.18 4.70
CA ALA A 176 -1.48 -3.29 3.97
C ALA A 176 -2.37 -2.03 4.04
N VAL A 177 -2.13 -1.14 5.00
CA VAL A 177 -3.01 0.02 5.28
C VAL A 177 -2.60 1.26 4.50
N LEU A 178 -1.33 1.45 4.18
CA LEU A 178 -0.78 2.77 3.94
C LEU A 178 -1.21 3.45 2.64
N TYR A 179 -0.96 2.88 1.47
CA TYR A 179 -1.26 3.52 0.18
C TYR A 179 -2.77 3.73 0.03
N ALA A 180 -3.56 2.70 0.33
CA ALA A 180 -5.01 2.77 0.30
C ALA A 180 -5.57 3.74 1.37
N GLY A 181 -4.99 3.73 2.58
CA GLY A 181 -5.39 4.58 3.68
C GLY A 181 -5.07 6.05 3.45
N LEU A 182 -3.88 6.38 2.93
CA LEU A 182 -3.55 7.74 2.51
C LEU A 182 -4.40 8.20 1.33
N THR A 183 -4.81 7.28 0.44
CA THR A 183 -5.75 7.59 -0.63
C THR A 183 -7.13 7.94 -0.07
N ALA A 184 -7.67 7.13 0.84
CA ALA A 184 -8.92 7.41 1.54
C ALA A 184 -8.84 8.74 2.30
N TRP A 185 -7.75 8.95 3.04
CA TRP A 185 -7.49 10.18 3.78
C TRP A 185 -7.46 11.42 2.89
N SER A 186 -6.73 11.37 1.78
CA SER A 186 -6.68 12.48 0.83
C SER A 186 -8.07 12.78 0.26
N ALA A 187 -8.82 11.75 -0.11
CA ALA A 187 -10.15 11.91 -0.68
C ALA A 187 -11.13 12.53 0.33
N LEU A 188 -11.12 12.07 1.59
CA LEU A 188 -12.02 12.57 2.63
C LEU A 188 -11.65 13.99 3.09
N TYR A 189 -10.39 14.23 3.44
CA TYR A 189 -10.01 15.46 4.15
C TYR A 189 -9.41 16.53 3.26
N LEU A 190 -8.53 16.16 2.32
CA LEU A 190 -7.85 17.14 1.46
C LEU A 190 -8.76 17.59 0.31
N THR A 191 -9.47 16.66 -0.31
CA THR A 191 -10.36 16.92 -1.45
C THR A 191 -11.81 17.10 -1.01
N GLY A 192 -12.32 16.20 -0.16
CA GLY A 192 -13.70 16.19 0.29
C GLY A 192 -14.01 17.20 1.41
N HIS A 193 -12.98 17.81 2.00
CA HIS A 193 -13.10 18.77 3.10
C HIS A 193 -14.02 18.28 4.22
N LEU A 194 -13.87 17.00 4.60
CA LEU A 194 -14.55 16.41 5.75
C LEU A 194 -14.01 17.06 7.04
N GLY A 195 -14.55 18.23 7.35
CA GLY A 195 -13.98 19.15 8.34
C GLY A 195 -12.82 19.98 7.78
N ASN A 196 -12.08 20.63 8.68
CA ASN A 196 -10.84 21.33 8.34
C ASN A 196 -9.62 20.40 8.56
N LEU A 197 -8.42 20.85 8.18
CA LEU A 197 -7.19 20.05 8.38
C LEU A 197 -6.94 19.70 9.85
N MET A 198 -7.43 20.51 10.78
CA MET A 198 -7.39 20.21 12.22
C MET A 198 -8.37 19.10 12.61
N GLY A 199 -9.53 19.04 11.98
CA GLY A 199 -10.50 17.95 12.10
C GLY A 199 -9.94 16.63 11.57
N ALA A 200 -9.18 16.67 10.47
CA ALA A 200 -8.47 15.51 9.96
C ALA A 200 -7.53 14.93 11.02
N ILE A 201 -6.74 15.75 11.72
CA ILE A 201 -5.80 15.25 12.74
C ILE A 201 -6.42 15.14 14.15
N SER A 202 -7.73 15.34 14.29
CA SER A 202 -8.43 15.32 15.58
C SER A 202 -8.91 13.91 15.93
N PRO A 203 -8.82 13.47 17.19
CA PRO A 203 -9.41 12.21 17.64
C PRO A 203 -10.94 12.12 17.45
N VAL A 204 -11.60 13.28 17.40
CA VAL A 204 -13.07 13.39 17.26
C VAL A 204 -13.48 13.64 15.80
N GLY A 205 -12.51 13.80 14.90
CA GLY A 205 -12.76 14.05 13.50
C GLY A 205 -13.30 15.43 13.16
N GLY A 206 -13.71 15.56 11.90
CA GLY A 206 -14.38 16.75 11.36
C GLY A 206 -15.76 16.46 10.77
N GLY A 207 -16.14 15.18 10.67
CA GLY A 207 -17.31 14.73 9.93
C GLY A 207 -18.60 14.54 10.73
N ARG A 208 -18.60 14.67 12.06
CA ARG A 208 -19.78 14.34 12.88
C ARG A 208 -21.05 15.07 12.41
N GLY A 209 -22.13 14.31 12.26
CA GLY A 209 -23.42 14.81 11.77
C GLY A 209 -23.49 15.00 10.24
N LYS A 210 -22.45 14.62 9.51
CA LYS A 210 -22.50 14.47 8.05
C LYS A 210 -22.99 13.06 7.68
N LYS A 211 -23.52 12.96 6.47
CA LYS A 211 -23.85 11.69 5.80
C LYS A 211 -22.88 11.50 4.63
N VAL A 212 -22.28 10.33 4.51
CA VAL A 212 -21.29 10.03 3.45
C VAL A 212 -21.63 8.71 2.77
N LEU A 213 -21.67 8.74 1.43
CA LEU A 213 -21.79 7.55 0.59
C LEU A 213 -20.43 7.08 0.08
N VAL A 214 -20.01 5.89 0.48
CA VAL A 214 -18.79 5.20 0.00
C VAL A 214 -19.17 4.23 -1.11
N LEU A 215 -18.75 4.55 -2.34
CA LEU A 215 -18.90 3.67 -3.48
C LEU A 215 -17.75 2.65 -3.52
N GLY A 216 -18.06 1.35 -3.45
CA GLY A 216 -17.06 0.28 -3.46
C GLY A 216 -16.37 0.08 -2.11
N ALA A 217 -17.16 -0.12 -1.05
CA ALA A 217 -16.69 -0.22 0.33
C ALA A 217 -15.82 -1.45 0.64
N THR A 218 -15.67 -2.39 -0.30
CA THR A 218 -14.99 -3.68 -0.08
C THR A 218 -13.53 -3.69 -0.54
N GLY A 219 -13.10 -2.69 -1.32
CA GLY A 219 -11.71 -2.53 -1.74
C GLY A 219 -10.82 -1.97 -0.63
N GLY A 220 -9.50 -1.97 -0.84
CA GLY A 220 -8.56 -1.46 0.17
C GLY A 220 -8.83 -0.01 0.58
N VAL A 221 -9.20 0.86 -0.36
CA VAL A 221 -9.57 2.26 -0.06
C VAL A 221 -10.93 2.33 0.65
N GLY A 222 -11.91 1.56 0.17
CA GLY A 222 -13.28 1.59 0.68
C GLY A 222 -13.38 1.14 2.14
N THR A 223 -12.72 0.04 2.50
CA THR A 223 -12.76 -0.49 3.87
C THR A 223 -12.10 0.46 4.87
N LEU A 224 -11.02 1.14 4.47
CA LEU A 224 -10.34 2.13 5.30
C LEU A 224 -11.15 3.42 5.41
N ALA A 225 -11.75 3.89 4.30
CA ALA A 225 -12.63 5.05 4.31
C ALA A 225 -13.83 4.84 5.25
N VAL A 226 -14.50 3.69 5.16
CA VAL A 226 -15.61 3.34 6.06
C VAL A 226 -15.18 3.40 7.51
N GLN A 227 -14.08 2.73 7.88
CA GLN A 227 -13.62 2.70 9.27
C GLN A 227 -13.23 4.09 9.80
N MET A 228 -12.61 4.94 8.97
CA MET A 228 -12.33 6.33 9.33
C MET A 228 -13.62 7.11 9.61
N LEU A 229 -14.61 7.01 8.71
CA LEU A 229 -15.89 7.72 8.85
C LEU A 229 -16.68 7.25 10.08
N VAL A 230 -16.76 5.93 10.31
CA VAL A 230 -17.44 5.33 11.46
C VAL A 230 -16.77 5.77 12.76
N ALA A 231 -15.43 5.78 12.82
CA ALA A 231 -14.70 6.25 13.99
C ALA A 231 -14.97 7.72 14.34
N GLU A 232 -15.32 8.56 13.37
CA GLU A 232 -15.70 9.96 13.57
C GLU A 232 -17.20 10.16 13.91
N GLY A 233 -18.00 9.10 13.92
CA GLY A 233 -19.45 9.19 14.09
C GLY A 233 -20.14 9.89 12.91
N VAL A 234 -19.61 9.70 11.69
CA VAL A 234 -20.30 10.04 10.44
C VAL A 234 -21.34 8.96 10.17
N GLU A 235 -22.48 9.36 9.61
CA GLU A 235 -23.47 8.41 9.12
C GLU A 235 -23.03 7.87 7.75
N VAL A 236 -22.71 6.58 7.68
CA VAL A 236 -22.06 5.96 6.53
C VAL A 236 -23.03 5.09 5.75
N TYR A 237 -23.14 5.40 4.47
CA TYR A 237 -23.81 4.62 3.44
C TYR A 237 -22.74 3.96 2.59
N ALA A 238 -22.84 2.66 2.33
CA ALA A 238 -21.79 1.93 1.63
C ALA A 238 -22.36 1.05 0.53
N THR A 239 -21.77 1.09 -0.67
CA THR A 239 -22.13 0.14 -1.74
C THR A 239 -21.15 -1.03 -1.78
N CYS A 240 -21.69 -2.23 -2.00
CA CYS A 240 -20.90 -3.45 -2.18
C CYS A 240 -21.65 -4.49 -3.02
N SER A 241 -20.97 -5.58 -3.37
CA SER A 241 -21.62 -6.77 -3.93
C SER A 241 -22.31 -7.57 -2.83
N THR A 242 -23.34 -8.30 -3.21
CA THR A 242 -24.14 -9.20 -2.35
C THR A 242 -23.31 -10.04 -1.37
N ASP A 243 -22.20 -10.62 -1.83
CA ASP A 243 -21.34 -11.52 -1.04
C ASP A 243 -20.53 -10.79 0.05
N ALA A 244 -20.47 -9.46 0.00
CA ALA A 244 -19.71 -8.64 0.92
C ALA A 244 -20.59 -7.81 1.87
N VAL A 245 -21.92 -7.92 1.76
CA VAL A 245 -22.88 -7.17 2.60
C VAL A 245 -22.60 -7.38 4.08
N GLU A 246 -22.48 -8.63 4.51
CA GLU A 246 -22.22 -8.97 5.91
C GLU A 246 -20.90 -8.35 6.39
N MET A 247 -19.82 -8.45 5.60
CA MET A 247 -18.52 -7.88 5.96
C MET A 247 -18.60 -6.35 6.12
N VAL A 248 -19.28 -5.66 5.20
CA VAL A 248 -19.42 -4.19 5.25
C VAL A 248 -20.30 -3.76 6.45
N GLN A 249 -21.34 -4.52 6.78
CA GLN A 249 -22.13 -4.28 8.01
C GLN A 249 -21.26 -4.39 9.27
N HIS A 250 -20.36 -5.37 9.34
CA HIS A 250 -19.43 -5.52 10.46
C HIS A 250 -18.42 -4.37 10.59
N LEU A 251 -18.21 -3.56 9.55
CA LEU A 251 -17.40 -2.34 9.63
C LEU A 251 -18.12 -1.18 10.34
N GLY A 252 -19.41 -1.33 10.65
CA GLY A 252 -20.19 -0.35 11.42
C GLY A 252 -20.89 0.72 10.59
N VAL A 253 -21.16 0.45 9.31
CA VAL A 253 -21.96 1.37 8.47
C VAL A 253 -23.42 1.40 8.90
N ASP A 254 -24.08 2.52 8.67
CA ASP A 254 -25.52 2.68 8.95
C ASP A 254 -26.37 1.97 7.90
N TYR A 255 -25.97 2.03 6.62
CA TYR A 255 -26.70 1.41 5.52
C TYR A 255 -25.77 0.78 4.49
N VAL A 256 -26.08 -0.46 4.11
CA VAL A 256 -25.43 -1.16 2.99
C VAL A 256 -26.38 -1.22 1.80
N LEU A 257 -25.86 -0.85 0.64
CA LEU A 257 -26.54 -0.91 -0.65
C LEU A 257 -25.85 -1.98 -1.51
N ASP A 258 -26.54 -3.09 -1.73
CA ASP A 258 -26.08 -4.12 -2.67
C ASP A 258 -26.30 -3.62 -4.10
N TYR A 259 -25.23 -3.28 -4.83
CA TYR A 259 -25.38 -2.76 -6.19
C TYR A 259 -25.86 -3.82 -7.20
N ASN A 260 -25.94 -5.10 -6.82
CA ASN A 260 -26.56 -6.15 -7.63
C ASN A 260 -28.08 -6.22 -7.43
N ASP A 261 -28.62 -5.62 -6.36
CA ASP A 261 -30.06 -5.50 -6.16
C ASP A 261 -30.60 -4.40 -7.11
N PRO A 262 -31.52 -4.70 -8.05
CA PRO A 262 -32.11 -3.69 -8.93
C PRO A 262 -32.79 -2.53 -8.18
N ALA A 263 -33.15 -2.72 -6.91
CA ALA A 263 -33.81 -1.72 -6.07
C ALA A 263 -32.84 -0.79 -5.31
N HIS A 264 -31.52 -0.97 -5.42
CA HIS A 264 -30.54 -0.23 -4.60
C HIS A 264 -30.61 1.29 -4.77
N VAL A 265 -30.96 1.79 -5.96
CA VAL A 265 -31.13 3.23 -6.20
C VAL A 265 -32.36 3.77 -5.47
N GLN A 266 -33.48 3.04 -5.47
CA GLN A 266 -34.68 3.41 -4.73
C GLN A 266 -34.44 3.33 -3.22
N GLN A 267 -33.68 2.32 -2.76
CA GLN A 267 -33.25 2.22 -1.36
C GLN A 267 -32.43 3.43 -0.95
N LEU A 268 -31.42 3.83 -1.73
CA LEU A 268 -30.62 5.03 -1.45
C LEU A 268 -31.51 6.29 -1.33
N ALA A 269 -32.48 6.46 -2.22
CA ALA A 269 -33.39 7.62 -2.20
C ALA A 269 -34.33 7.65 -0.96
N SER A 270 -34.62 6.50 -0.35
CA SER A 270 -35.47 6.45 0.85
C SER A 270 -34.69 6.78 2.13
N VAL A 271 -33.41 6.44 2.17
CA VAL A 271 -32.55 6.61 3.37
C VAL A 271 -31.74 7.91 3.36
N GLY A 272 -31.40 8.43 2.17
CA GLY A 272 -30.52 9.61 2.01
C GLY A 272 -31.16 10.99 2.20
N ARG A 273 -32.32 11.09 2.86
CA ARG A 273 -32.99 12.38 3.13
C ARG A 273 -32.41 13.12 4.34
#